data_AF-L7KR83-F1
#
_entry.id   AF-L7KR83-F1
#
_cell.length_a   1.000
_cell.length_b   1.000
_cell.length_c   1.000
_cell.angle_alpha   90.00
_cell.angle_beta   90.00
_cell.angle_gamma   90.00
#
_symmetry.space_group_name_H-M   'P 1'
#
loop_
_entity.id
_entity.type
_entity.pdbx_description
1 polymer ?
#
loop_
_entity_poly.entity_id
_entity_poly.type
_entity_poly.pdbx_seq_one_letter_code
_entity_poly.pdbx_strand_id
1 'polypeptide(L)'
;MSNELERWGSPSSNLVPSRAERAHRKAVERLTQDTRYAGLRVDAEAALTGRIMERAVDIDGYRKQLANGDPVLDAVLTRIEIGFVDKAERIQRKFGSEFPL
;
A
#
# COMPACT_ATOMS: atom_id res chain seq x y z
N MET A 1 47.55 -44.92 -12.20
CA MET A 1 46.94 -44.97 -10.86
C MET A 1 46.35 -43.60 -10.62
N SER A 2 45.06 -43.45 -10.92
CA SER A 2 44.38 -42.15 -10.92
C SER A 2 43.94 -41.79 -9.50
N ASN A 3 44.34 -40.61 -9.06
CA ASN A 3 44.35 -40.13 -7.69
C ASN A 3 42.90 -39.90 -7.18
N GLU A 4 42.54 -40.46 -6.03
CA GLU A 4 41.19 -40.30 -5.45
C GLU A 4 40.81 -38.82 -5.19
N LEU A 5 41.82 -37.94 -5.11
CA LEU A 5 41.67 -36.49 -4.98
C LEU A 5 41.08 -35.80 -6.24
N GLU A 6 41.24 -36.35 -7.45
CA GLU A 6 40.64 -35.79 -8.67
C GLU A 6 39.12 -36.07 -8.76
N ARG A 7 38.65 -37.13 -8.07
CA ARG A 7 37.23 -37.49 -8.01
C ARG A 7 36.41 -36.50 -7.18
N TRP A 8 37.01 -35.87 -6.18
CA TRP A 8 36.37 -34.84 -5.36
C TRP A 8 36.49 -33.43 -5.95
N GLY A 9 37.37 -33.23 -6.93
CA GLY A 9 37.61 -31.96 -7.61
C GLY A 9 36.77 -31.72 -8.87
N SER A 10 35.85 -32.63 -9.22
CA SER A 10 34.96 -32.43 -10.38
C SER A 10 33.69 -31.69 -9.94
N PRO A 11 33.49 -30.40 -10.29
CA PRO A 11 32.25 -29.70 -10.01
C PRO A 11 31.21 -30.23 -10.99
N SER A 12 30.58 -31.35 -10.63
CA SER A 12 29.33 -31.77 -11.27
C SER A 12 28.24 -30.78 -10.88
N SER A 13 28.20 -29.71 -11.67
CA SER A 13 27.04 -28.91 -11.98
C SER A 13 25.83 -29.85 -12.21
N ASN A 14 25.07 -30.12 -11.16
CA ASN A 14 23.64 -30.48 -11.15
C ASN A 14 23.22 -30.86 -9.72
N LEU A 15 23.35 -29.93 -8.77
CA LEU A 15 22.62 -30.00 -7.51
C LEU A 15 21.15 -29.77 -7.80
N VAL A 16 20.44 -30.83 -8.20
CA VAL A 16 18.99 -30.83 -8.33
C VAL A 16 18.43 -30.50 -6.93
N PRO A 17 17.75 -29.37 -6.73
CA PRO A 17 17.34 -28.93 -5.40
C PRO A 17 16.43 -29.98 -4.77
N SER A 18 16.69 -30.29 -3.49
CA SER A 18 15.88 -31.26 -2.74
C SER A 18 14.42 -30.79 -2.63
N ARG A 19 13.48 -31.71 -2.38
CA ARG A 19 12.06 -31.34 -2.19
C ARG A 19 11.87 -30.33 -1.05
N ALA A 20 12.64 -30.48 0.04
CA ALA A 20 12.64 -29.55 1.17
C ALA A 20 13.14 -28.16 0.77
N GLU A 21 14.20 -28.09 -0.04
CA GLU A 21 14.77 -26.84 -0.51
C GLU A 21 13.86 -26.09 -1.49
N ARG A 22 13.14 -26.81 -2.36
CA ARG A 22 12.10 -26.23 -3.22
C ARG A 22 10.91 -25.70 -2.42
N ALA A 23 10.48 -26.44 -1.40
CA ALA A 23 9.39 -26.02 -0.52
C ALA A 23 9.79 -24.76 0.28
N HIS A 24 11.01 -24.74 0.82
CA HIS A 24 11.58 -23.57 1.49
C HIS A 24 11.67 -22.36 0.55
N ARG A 25 12.24 -22.53 -0.65
CA ARG A 25 12.33 -21.46 -1.65
C ARG A 25 10.95 -20.89 -1.99
N LYS A 26 9.95 -21.73 -2.19
CA LYS A 26 8.56 -21.30 -2.45
C LYS A 26 7.94 -20.55 -1.27
N ALA A 27 8.26 -20.94 -0.04
CA ALA A 27 7.79 -20.24 1.16
C ALA A 27 8.44 -18.85 1.27
N VAL A 28 9.75 -18.75 1.02
CA VAL A 28 10.46 -17.47 0.99
C VAL A 28 9.94 -16.56 -0.14
N GLU A 29 9.73 -17.10 -1.34
CA GLU A 29 9.15 -16.36 -2.46
C GLU A 29 7.77 -15.79 -2.10
N ARG A 30 6.89 -16.57 -1.48
CA ARG A 30 5.59 -16.09 -1.00
C ARG A 30 5.74 -14.97 0.02
N LEU A 31 6.57 -15.16 1.05
CA LEU A 31 6.82 -14.14 2.06
C LEU A 31 7.32 -12.81 1.45
N THR A 32 8.23 -12.89 0.48
CA THR A 32 8.72 -11.69 -0.21
C THR A 32 7.64 -11.01 -1.05
N GLN A 33 6.77 -11.77 -1.71
CA GLN A 33 5.62 -11.23 -2.44
C GLN A 33 4.62 -10.56 -1.51
N ASP A 34 4.28 -11.20 -0.39
CA ASP A 34 3.36 -10.66 0.62
C ASP A 34 3.90 -9.35 1.21
N THR A 35 5.20 -9.31 1.50
CA THR A 35 5.87 -8.10 2.01
C THR A 35 5.85 -6.96 0.99
N ARG A 36 6.10 -7.26 -0.29
CA ARG A 36 6.00 -6.26 -1.38
C ARG A 36 4.58 -5.76 -1.53
N TYR A 37 3.59 -6.64 -1.48
CA TYR A 37 2.19 -6.27 -1.56
C TYR A 37 1.74 -5.39 -0.39
N ALA A 38 2.20 -5.71 0.83
CA ALA A 38 1.98 -4.87 2.00
C ALA A 38 2.60 -3.48 1.85
N GLY A 39 3.84 -3.39 1.36
CA GLY A 39 4.48 -2.10 1.05
C GLY A 39 3.69 -1.28 0.03
N LEU A 40 3.28 -1.89 -1.09
CA LEU A 40 2.46 -1.22 -2.10
C LEU A 40 1.10 -0.75 -1.56
N ARG A 41 0.50 -1.49 -0.62
CA ARG A 41 -0.74 -1.06 0.04
C ARG A 41 -0.54 0.19 0.88
N VAL A 42 0.54 0.25 1.66
CA VAL A 42 0.88 1.43 2.47
C VAL A 42 1.13 2.65 1.57
N ASP A 43 1.88 2.47 0.48
CA ASP A 43 2.14 3.55 -0.49
C ASP A 43 0.83 4.03 -1.14
N ALA A 44 -0.07 3.12 -1.49
CA ALA A 44 -1.36 3.46 -2.05
C ALA A 44 -2.28 4.17 -1.04
N GLU A 45 -2.23 3.80 0.23
CA GLU A 45 -2.96 4.48 1.30
C GLU A 45 -2.45 5.91 1.52
N ALA A 46 -1.13 6.09 1.53
CA ALA A 46 -0.50 7.41 1.61
C ALA A 46 -0.89 8.29 0.41
N ALA A 47 -0.87 7.73 -0.80
CA ALA A 47 -1.28 8.44 -2.02
C ALA A 47 -2.77 8.83 -1.99
N LEU A 48 -3.65 7.93 -1.52
CA LEU A 48 -5.08 8.21 -1.35
C LEU A 48 -5.28 9.35 -0.35
N THR A 49 -4.60 9.31 0.79
CA THR A 49 -4.68 10.32 1.84
C THR A 49 -4.20 11.67 1.32
N GLY A 50 -3.05 11.73 0.64
CA GLY A 50 -2.55 12.95 0.02
C GLY A 50 -3.55 13.55 -0.96
N ARG A 51 -4.16 12.73 -1.81
CA ARG A 51 -5.17 13.20 -2.77
C ARG A 51 -6.46 13.68 -2.09
N ILE A 52 -6.88 13.06 -0.98
CA ILE A 52 -8.01 13.55 -0.18
C ILE A 52 -7.71 14.93 0.39
N MET A 53 -6.49 15.14 0.92
CA MET A 53 -6.06 16.41 1.48
C MET A 53 -6.03 17.52 0.41
N GLU A 54 -5.46 17.25 -0.77
CA GLU A 54 -5.49 18.19 -1.90
C GLU A 54 -6.92 18.61 -2.24
N ARG A 55 -7.84 17.63 -2.32
CA ARG A 55 -9.24 17.91 -2.61
C ARG A 55 -9.94 18.70 -1.50
N ALA A 56 -9.61 18.46 -0.24
CA ALA A 56 -10.17 19.24 0.87
C ALA A 56 -9.75 20.71 0.76
N VAL A 57 -8.47 20.98 0.41
CA VAL A 57 -7.98 22.36 0.18
C VAL A 57 -8.70 23.04 -0.97
N ASP A 58 -8.89 22.33 -2.10
CA ASP A 58 -9.67 22.87 -3.23
C ASP A 58 -11.09 23.25 -2.82
N ILE A 59 -11.75 22.38 -2.03
CA ILE A 59 -13.13 22.58 -1.58
C ILE A 59 -13.21 23.76 -0.61
N ASP A 60 -12.30 23.89 0.35
CA ASP A 60 -12.24 25.05 1.26
C ASP A 60 -12.03 26.35 0.49
N GLY A 61 -11.13 26.34 -0.50
CA GLY A 61 -10.92 27.49 -1.38
C GLY A 61 -12.19 27.88 -2.14
N TYR A 62 -12.88 26.90 -2.72
CA TYR A 62 -14.13 27.13 -3.44
C TYR A 62 -15.26 27.59 -2.51
N ARG A 63 -15.35 27.02 -1.30
CA ARG A 63 -16.27 27.45 -0.25
C ARG A 63 -16.09 28.93 0.09
N LYS A 64 -14.86 29.35 0.35
CA LYS A 64 -14.53 30.75 0.67
C LYS A 64 -14.92 31.70 -0.46
N GLN A 65 -14.69 31.29 -1.71
CA GLN A 65 -15.10 32.06 -2.89
C GLN A 65 -16.63 32.18 -2.99
N LEU A 66 -17.37 31.10 -2.76
CA LEU A 66 -18.83 31.09 -2.79
C LEU A 66 -19.45 31.90 -1.65
N ALA A 67 -18.89 31.81 -0.45
CA ALA A 67 -19.35 32.57 0.71
C ALA A 67 -19.17 34.07 0.50
N ASN A 68 -18.11 34.50 -0.20
CA ASN A 68 -17.84 35.90 -0.55
C ASN A 68 -17.94 36.86 0.66
N GLY A 69 -17.51 36.40 1.83
CA GLY A 69 -17.55 37.17 3.08
C GLY A 69 -18.89 37.16 3.83
N ASP A 70 -19.93 36.49 3.32
CA ASP A 70 -21.19 36.28 4.06
C ASP A 70 -21.02 35.18 5.12
N PRO A 71 -21.07 35.51 6.42
CA PRO A 71 -20.83 34.55 7.50
C PRO A 71 -21.94 33.50 7.64
N VAL A 72 -23.17 33.81 7.21
CA VAL A 72 -24.29 32.85 7.26
C VAL A 72 -24.12 31.81 6.17
N LEU A 73 -23.82 32.26 4.95
CA LEU A 73 -23.55 31.35 3.84
C LEU A 73 -22.29 30.52 4.10
N ASP A 74 -21.24 31.13 4.65
CA ASP A 74 -20.01 30.45 5.05
C ASP A 74 -20.29 29.29 6.01
N ALA A 75 -21.13 29.51 7.03
CA ALA A 75 -21.51 28.47 8.00
C ALA A 75 -22.27 27.31 7.34
N VAL A 76 -23.18 27.59 6.39
CA VAL A 76 -23.92 26.57 5.66
C VAL A 76 -22.98 25.73 4.79
N LEU A 77 -22.11 26.38 4.02
CA LEU A 77 -21.19 25.69 3.12
C LEU A 77 -20.12 24.89 3.89
N THR A 78 -19.68 25.39 5.05
CA THR A 78 -18.74 24.68 5.94
C THR A 78 -19.31 23.32 6.36
N ARG A 79 -20.61 23.24 6.62
CA ARG A 79 -21.25 21.95 6.97
C ARG A 79 -21.23 20.95 5.81
N ILE A 80 -21.25 21.43 4.57
CA ILE A 80 -21.11 20.58 3.37
C ILE A 80 -19.68 20.07 3.26
N GLU A 81 -18.69 20.94 3.48
CA GLU A 81 -17.26 20.59 3.49
C GLU A 81 -16.94 19.54 4.56
N ILE A 82 -17.43 19.71 5.79
CA ILE A 82 -17.28 18.71 6.86
C ILE A 82 -17.86 17.36 6.41
N GLY A 83 -19.05 17.37 5.79
CA GLY A 83 -19.66 16.15 5.26
C GLY A 83 -18.85 15.46 4.16
N PHE A 84 -18.05 16.19 3.39
CA PHE A 84 -17.07 15.62 2.47
C PHE A 84 -15.90 14.97 3.22
N VAL A 85 -15.33 15.67 4.20
CA VAL A 85 -14.22 15.16 5.02
C VAL A 85 -14.61 13.87 5.74
N ASP A 86 -15.79 13.81 6.36
CA ASP A 86 -16.31 12.62 7.04
C ASP A 86 -16.48 11.41 6.09
N LYS A 87 -16.84 11.66 4.82
CA LYS A 87 -16.94 10.60 3.80
C LYS A 87 -15.55 10.15 3.38
N ALA A 88 -14.63 11.08 3.17
CA ALA A 88 -13.26 10.78 2.78
C ALA A 88 -12.51 9.97 3.85
N GLU A 89 -12.66 10.34 5.14
CA GLU A 89 -12.11 9.60 6.26
C GLU A 89 -12.66 8.17 6.35
N ARG A 90 -13.95 7.97 6.03
CA ARG A 90 -14.53 6.62 5.95
C ARG A 90 -13.97 5.81 4.79
N ILE A 91 -13.69 6.43 3.65
CA ILE A 91 -13.07 5.76 2.50
C ILE A 91 -11.63 5.36 2.84
N GLN A 92 -10.86 6.29 3.43
CA GLN A 92 -9.50 6.02 3.87
C GLN A 92 -9.44 4.89 4.90
N ARG A 93 -10.30 4.91 5.94
CA ARG A 93 -10.37 3.83 6.93
C ARG A 93 -10.73 2.46 6.36
N LYS A 94 -11.52 2.42 5.27
CA LYS A 94 -11.87 1.17 4.57
C LYS A 94 -10.79 0.71 3.59
N PHE A 95 -9.84 1.57 3.24
CA PHE A 95 -8.75 1.20 2.37
C PHE A 95 -7.78 0.30 3.13
N GLY A 96 -7.72 -0.98 2.76
CA GLY A 96 -6.85 -1.97 3.41
C GLY A 96 -7.46 -2.75 4.57
N SER A 97 -8.74 -2.54 4.94
CA SER A 97 -9.40 -3.39 5.93
C SER A 97 -9.75 -4.76 5.32
N GLU A 98 -8.94 -5.79 5.58
CA GLU A 98 -9.29 -7.18 5.26
C GLU A 98 -10.40 -7.76 6.16
N PHE A 99 -10.84 -7.00 7.17
CA PHE A 99 -11.98 -7.33 8.01
C PHE A 99 -13.01 -6.19 7.96
N PRO A 100 -14.31 -6.49 7.75
CA PRO A 100 -15.36 -5.50 7.92
C PRO A 100 -15.42 -5.08 9.40
N LEU A 101 -15.52 -3.77 9.63
CA LEU A 101 -15.90 -3.20 10.92
C LEU A 101 -17.26 -3.74 11.39
#